data_AF-X7Z5L2-F1
#
_entry.id   AF-X7Z5L2-F1
#
_cell.length_a   1.000
_cell.length_b   1.000
_cell.length_c   1.000
_cell.angle_alpha   90.00
_cell.angle_beta   90.00
_cell.angle_gamma   90.00
#
_symmetry.space_group_name_H-M   'P 1'
#
loop_
_entity.id
_entity.type
_entity.pdbx_description
1 polymer ?
#
loop_
_entity_poly.entity_id
_entity_poly.type
_entity_poly.pdbx_seq_one_letter_code
_entity_poly.pdbx_strand_id
1 'polypeptide(L)'
;MVIGNEPLLTEEAYAENPKRARRRVLEIAARGHTPVICTQGKVIPDLIAWWCARDGVRPDKSRNRKGSTWVLSLADGRLIAADHIGSALAVNAVT
;
A
#
# COMPACT_ATOMS: atom_id res chain seq x y z
N MET A 1 7.13 16.25 9.93
CA MET A 1 6.64 15.31 8.90
C MET A 1 7.63 15.36 7.74
N VAL A 2 8.26 14.24 7.40
CA VAL A 2 9.22 14.17 6.29
C VAL A 2 8.48 13.67 5.05
N ILE A 3 8.52 14.44 3.97
CA ILE A 3 8.02 14.04 2.65
C ILE A 3 9.22 13.59 1.83
N GLY A 4 9.12 12.44 1.17
CA GLY A 4 10.19 11.89 0.36
C GLY A 4 9.65 11.18 -0.87
N ASN A 5 10.38 11.28 -1.97
CA ASN A 5 10.10 10.51 -3.17
C ASN A 5 10.46 9.04 -2.95
N GLU A 6 9.64 8.15 -3.49
CA GLU A 6 9.85 6.70 -3.44
C GLU A 6 9.93 6.12 -4.86
N PRO A 7 11.06 6.29 -5.59
CA PRO A 7 11.19 5.85 -6.98
C PRO A 7 11.02 4.35 -7.19
N LEU A 8 11.21 3.55 -6.13
CA LEU A 8 11.01 2.10 -6.17
C LEU A 8 9.53 1.70 -6.17
N LEU A 9 8.62 2.64 -5.94
CA LEU A 9 7.19 2.39 -5.83
C LEU A 9 6.40 2.92 -7.04
N THR A 10 7.05 3.17 -8.18
CA THR A 10 6.33 3.42 -9.44
C THR A 10 5.86 2.11 -10.08
N GLU A 11 4.91 2.17 -11.02
CA GLU A 11 4.47 0.97 -11.76
C GLU A 11 5.63 0.29 -12.50
N GLU A 12 6.52 1.07 -13.11
CA GLU A 12 7.65 0.57 -13.90
C GLU A 12 8.67 -0.13 -13.01
N ALA A 13 9.11 0.55 -11.94
CA ALA A 13 10.08 0.00 -11.01
C ALA A 13 9.51 -1.23 -10.26
N TYR A 14 8.21 -1.20 -9.94
CA TYR A 14 7.54 -2.35 -9.32
C TYR A 14 7.46 -3.53 -10.28
N ALA A 15 7.11 -3.31 -11.55
CA ALA A 15 7.04 -4.36 -12.56
C ALA A 15 8.41 -5.00 -12.82
N GLU A 16 9.47 -4.20 -12.84
CA GLU A 16 10.84 -4.69 -13.00
C GLU A 16 11.31 -5.54 -11.80
N ASN A 17 11.06 -5.07 -10.57
CA ASN A 17 11.49 -5.79 -9.36
C ASN A 17 10.57 -5.57 -8.15
N PRO A 18 9.48 -6.35 -8.03
CA PRO A 18 8.53 -6.22 -6.93
C PRO A 18 9.18 -6.44 -5.55
N LYS A 19 10.22 -7.28 -5.47
CA LYS A 19 10.90 -7.60 -4.21
C LYS A 19 11.59 -6.36 -3.61
N ARG A 20 12.20 -5.50 -4.45
CA ARG A 20 12.83 -4.25 -3.98
C ARG A 20 11.79 -3.28 -3.43
N ALA A 21 10.68 -3.12 -4.14
CA ALA A 21 9.56 -2.28 -3.71
C ALA A 21 8.96 -2.76 -2.39
N ARG A 22 8.66 -4.06 -2.27
CA ARG A 22 8.14 -4.68 -1.05
C ARG A 22 9.07 -4.46 0.14
N ARG A 23 10.37 -4.69 -0.02
CA ARG A 23 11.37 -4.40 1.02
C ARG A 23 11.34 -2.93 1.41
N ARG A 24 11.26 -2.02 0.44
CA ARG A 24 11.18 -0.58 0.71
C ARG A 24 9.95 -0.19 1.53
N VAL A 25 8.79 -0.77 1.22
CA VAL A 25 7.56 -0.53 2.01
C VAL A 25 7.73 -0.99 3.46
N LEU A 26 8.36 -2.14 3.70
CA LEU A 26 8.66 -2.59 5.07
C LEU A 26 9.62 -1.65 5.80
N GLU A 27 10.67 -1.17 5.13
CA GLU A 27 11.60 -0.18 5.71
C GLU A 27 10.87 1.10 6.11
N ILE A 28 9.91 1.57 5.30
CA ILE A 28 9.09 2.75 5.61
C ILE A 28 8.19 2.47 6.82
N ALA A 29 7.52 1.32 6.84
CA ALA A 29 6.64 0.92 7.95
C ALA A 29 7.37 0.75 9.29
N ALA A 30 8.65 0.37 9.26
CA ALA A 30 9.46 0.17 10.45
C ALA A 30 9.95 1.47 11.13
N ARG A 31 9.70 2.66 10.57
CA ARG A 31 10.21 3.95 11.08
C ARG A 31 9.57 4.46 12.38
N GLY A 32 8.67 3.68 13.01
CA GLY A 32 8.08 4.00 14.32
C GLY A 32 6.97 5.07 14.31
N HIS A 33 6.52 5.49 13.13
CA HIS A 33 5.35 6.36 12.94
C HIS A 33 4.31 5.66 12.05
N THR A 34 3.18 6.32 11.79
CA THR A 34 2.18 5.86 10.80
C THR A 34 2.44 6.53 9.45
N PRO A 35 3.23 5.91 8.53
CA PRO A 35 3.51 6.51 7.24
C PRO A 35 2.30 6.45 6.30
N VAL A 36 2.19 7.44 5.42
CA VAL A 36 1.29 7.40 4.25
C VAL A 36 2.14 7.18 3.02
N ILE A 37 1.76 6.19 2.20
CA ILE A 37 2.42 5.88 0.92
C ILE A 37 1.38 6.07 -0.18
N CYS A 38 1.61 7.06 -1.04
CA CYS A 38 0.80 7.27 -2.25
C CYS A 38 1.51 6.63 -3.44
N THR A 39 0.82 5.74 -4.15
CA THR A 39 1.36 5.00 -5.31
C THR A 39 0.23 4.64 -6.28
N GLN A 40 0.52 3.80 -7.27
CA GLN A 40 -0.24 3.63 -8.49
C GLN A 40 -1.06 2.32 -8.50
N GLY A 41 -2.06 2.28 -9.39
CA GLY A 41 -3.06 1.22 -9.43
C GLY A 41 -2.50 -0.17 -9.76
N LYS A 42 -1.38 -0.27 -10.49
CA LYS A 42 -0.73 -1.57 -10.75
C LYS A 42 0.24 -2.03 -9.66
N VAL A 43 0.51 -1.20 -8.66
CA VAL A 43 1.38 -1.53 -7.52
C VAL A 43 0.55 -2.07 -6.35
N ILE A 44 -0.51 -1.34 -5.99
CA ILE A 44 -1.27 -1.56 -4.74
C ILE A 44 -1.84 -2.98 -4.63
N PRO A 45 -2.55 -3.55 -5.64
CA PRO A 45 -3.21 -4.84 -5.48
C PRO A 45 -2.24 -5.98 -5.15
N ASP A 46 -1.12 -6.04 -5.86
CA ASP A 46 -0.11 -7.07 -5.63
C ASP A 46 0.61 -6.87 -4.30
N LEU A 47 0.95 -5.62 -3.94
CA LEU A 47 1.59 -5.32 -2.66
C LEU A 47 0.72 -5.75 -1.46
N ILE A 48 -0.57 -5.42 -1.48
CA ILE A 48 -1.52 -5.81 -0.42
C ILE A 48 -1.68 -7.33 -0.37
N ALA A 49 -1.89 -7.98 -1.52
CA ALA A 49 -2.03 -9.44 -1.59
C ALA A 49 -0.79 -10.16 -1.04
N TRP A 50 0.41 -9.72 -1.45
CA TRP A 50 1.67 -10.27 -0.97
C TRP A 50 1.85 -10.11 0.54
N TRP A 51 1.59 -8.92 1.09
CA TRP A 51 1.82 -8.69 2.51
C TRP A 51 0.82 -9.47 3.36
N CYS A 52 -0.45 -9.48 2.95
CA CYS A 52 -1.49 -10.29 3.58
C CYS A 52 -1.12 -11.79 3.57
N ALA A 53 -0.67 -12.31 2.44
CA ALA A 53 -0.22 -13.70 2.33
C ALA A 53 0.99 -14.01 3.22
N ARG A 54 1.96 -13.08 3.29
CA ARG A 54 3.16 -13.22 4.13
C ARG A 54 2.83 -13.37 5.61
N ASP A 55 1.87 -12.57 6.10
CA ASP A 55 1.58 -12.47 7.53
C ASP A 55 0.31 -13.23 7.95
N GLY A 56 -0.41 -13.86 7.00
CA GLY A 56 -1.59 -14.68 7.25
C GLY A 56 -2.89 -13.89 7.45
N VAL A 57 -2.94 -12.66 6.94
CA VAL A 57 -4.09 -11.75 7.06
C VAL A 57 -5.01 -11.91 5.85
N ARG A 58 -6.33 -11.84 6.06
CA ARG A 58 -7.29 -11.76 4.95
C ARG A 58 -7.60 -10.28 4.67
N PRO A 59 -7.31 -9.76 3.46
CA PRO A 59 -7.62 -8.38 3.14
C PRO A 59 -9.12 -8.20 2.90
N ASP A 60 -9.59 -6.99 3.15
CA ASP A 60 -10.92 -6.55 2.73
C ASP A 60 -11.15 -6.64 1.21
N LYS A 61 -12.41 -6.63 0.80
CA LYS A 61 -12.76 -6.48 -0.61
C LYS A 61 -12.51 -5.05 -1.07
N SER A 62 -11.79 -4.89 -2.17
CA SER A 62 -11.46 -3.58 -2.76
C SER A 62 -11.82 -3.50 -4.24
N ARG A 63 -12.06 -2.28 -4.73
CA ARG A 63 -12.17 -1.94 -6.16
C ARG A 63 -10.96 -1.14 -6.68
N ASN A 64 -9.93 -0.93 -5.84
CA ASN A 64 -8.69 -0.21 -6.14
C ASN A 64 -8.90 1.11 -6.94
N ARG A 65 -9.89 1.91 -6.51
CA ARG A 65 -10.22 3.18 -7.18
C ARG A 65 -9.17 4.25 -6.84
N LYS A 66 -8.93 5.20 -7.75
CA LYS A 66 -8.11 6.38 -7.45
C LYS A 66 -8.66 7.08 -6.20
N GLY A 67 -7.76 7.49 -5.30
CA GLY A 67 -8.12 8.12 -4.02
C GLY A 67 -8.70 7.17 -2.96
N SER A 68 -8.71 5.85 -3.19
CA SER A 68 -8.95 4.88 -2.10
C SER A 68 -7.74 4.77 -1.18
N THR A 69 -7.93 4.18 0.00
CA THR A 69 -6.86 3.99 0.99
C THR A 69 -6.92 2.59 1.58
N TRP A 70 -5.75 1.97 1.75
CA TRP A 70 -5.57 0.79 2.56
C TRP A 70 -4.99 1.17 3.91
N VAL A 71 -5.64 0.75 4.99
CA VAL A 71 -5.13 0.87 6.36
C VAL A 71 -4.51 -0.46 6.75
N LEU A 72 -3.20 -0.45 6.96
CA LEU A 72 -2.43 -1.63 7.36
C LEU A 72 -2.06 -1.50 8.84
N SER A 73 -2.68 -2.34 9.67
CA SER A 73 -2.43 -2.35 11.11
C SER A 73 -1.34 -3.35 11.44
N LEU A 74 -0.30 -2.90 12.15
CA LEU A 74 0.83 -3.73 12.54
C LEU A 74 0.94 -3.85 14.06
N ALA A 75 1.28 -5.04 14.54
CA ALA A 75 1.70 -5.31 15.92
C ALA A 75 3.04 -6.05 15.88
N ASP A 76 4.03 -5.56 16.63
CA ASP A 76 5.40 -6.11 16.66
C ASP A 76 6.01 -6.35 15.27
N GLY A 77 5.77 -5.40 14.35
CA GLY A 77 6.27 -5.46 12.97
C GLY A 77 5.54 -6.44 12.04
N ARG A 78 4.50 -7.13 12.53
CA ARG A 78 3.67 -8.05 11.75
C ARG A 78 2.34 -7.40 11.38
N LEU A 79 1.90 -7.58 10.14
CA LEU A 79 0.56 -7.18 9.72
C LEU A 79 -0.49 -8.04 10.44
N ILE A 80 -1.51 -7.39 11.02
CA ILE A 80 -2.61 -8.06 11.73
C ILE A 80 -3.98 -7.74 11.10
N ALA A 81 -4.11 -6.63 10.37
CA ALA A 81 -5.32 -6.27 9.63
C ALA A 81 -4.99 -5.46 8.38
N ALA A 82 -5.84 -5.54 7.37
CA ALA A 82 -5.74 -4.81 6.12
C ALA A 82 -7.14 -4.37 5.66
N ASP A 83 -7.49 -3.14 6.00
CA ASP A 83 -8.83 -2.58 5.81
C ASP A 83 -8.87 -1.64 4.62
N HIS A 84 -9.95 -1.68 3.83
CA HIS A 84 -10.06 -0.85 2.63
C HIS A 84 -11.10 0.26 2.78
N ILE A 85 -10.64 1.50 2.70
CA ILE A 85 -11.48 2.70 2.68
C ILE A 85 -11.72 3.12 1.22
N GLY A 86 -12.99 3.27 0.86
CA GLY A 86 -13.41 3.71 -0.48
C GLY A 86 -12.85 5.08 -0.87
N SER A 87 -12.91 5.40 -2.16
CA SER A 87 -12.44 6.70 -2.66
C SER A 87 -13.21 7.85 -2.03
N ALA A 88 -12.49 8.84 -1.50
CA ALA A 88 -13.06 10.10 -1.03
C ALA A 88 -13.33 11.10 -2.17
N LEU A 89 -12.93 10.77 -3.41
CA LEU A 89 -13.16 11.63 -4.56
C LEU A 89 -14.64 11.64 -4.93
N ALA A 90 -15.16 12.82 -5.28
CA ALA A 90 -16.51 12.95 -5.79
C ALA A 90 -16.71 12.06 -7.02
N VAL A 91 -17.90 11.45 -7.13
CA VAL A 91 -18.22 10.48 -8.20
C VAL A 91 -18.04 11.08 -9.61
N ASN A 92 -18.09 12.41 -9.71
CA ASN A 92 -17.96 13.18 -10.95
C ASN A 92 -16.53 13.64 -11.26
N ALA A 93 -15.56 13.40 -10.35
CA ALA A 93 -14.15 13.74 -10.56
C ALA A 93 -13.36 12.64 -11.30
N VAL A 94 -14.05 11.54 -11.66
CA VAL A 94 -13.50 10.39 -12.38
C VAL A 94 -14.22 10.29 -13.73
N THR A 95 -14.16 11.36 -14.52
CA THR A 95 -14.45 11.35 -15.96
C THR A 95 -13.14 11.30 -16.73
#